data_AF-A0A0V1PUA9-F1
#
_entry.id   AF-A0A0V1PUA9-F1
#
_cell.length_a   1.000
_cell.length_b   1.000
_cell.length_c   1.000
_cell.angle_alpha   90.00
_cell.angle_beta   90.00
_cell.angle_gamma   90.00
#
_symmetry.space_group_name_H-M   'P 1'
#
loop_
_entity.id
_entity.type
_entity.pdbx_description
1 polymer ?
#
loop_
_entity_poly.entity_id
_entity_poly.type
_entity_poly.pdbx_seq_one_letter_code
_entity_poly.pdbx_strand_id
1 'polypeptide(L)'
;MSDELKRTKSKELSFSPSSEASRDDKKYIKDNSTRNSPSPSPLTKVQEEIKAKNAEEARIWQEKVEAKKRARRDMFLKSEKERERKRKEDEEKRIEEEKRLAILQQEEKEKLAKLTEQKNKEIQEKRQILEKQLTVENYPIGLRLTKFGIEPTKEEILEFAPLYTFTIANDIYLTDLQLALLTRTDVSILTGDISKQSMIEADKIQKSKLWNLFFSLIGIDKSKPSSDMSKLMYDGHTSFQYLLIHFVKLDDVAVLIKDKYPDVYSVIWDKHNTSHVDIDSLQLFSDLSKRPKANLVTTDESDIIVDTQRVQNLSFIPPKLKIRKDALKTIYNSKTQLW
;
A
#
# COMPACT_ATOMS: atom_id res chain seq x y z
N MET A 1 12.36 -9.31 -11.84
CA MET A 1 13.55 -10.00 -12.39
C MET A 1 13.59 -11.38 -11.77
N SER A 2 13.47 -12.38 -12.65
CA SER A 2 13.84 -13.80 -12.52
C SER A 2 13.26 -14.64 -11.36
N ASP A 3 12.06 -15.18 -11.63
CA ASP A 3 11.61 -16.47 -11.10
C ASP A 3 12.27 -17.62 -11.88
N GLU A 4 12.82 -18.61 -11.17
CA GLU A 4 13.40 -19.83 -11.75
C GLU A 4 12.45 -21.02 -11.51
N LEU A 5 11.60 -21.31 -12.52
CA LEU A 5 10.86 -22.56 -12.64
C LEU A 5 11.82 -23.70 -13.05
N LYS A 6 11.85 -24.80 -12.29
CA LYS A 6 12.34 -26.10 -12.79
C LYS A 6 11.22 -27.13 -12.84
N ARG A 7 11.14 -27.72 -14.03
CA ARG A 7 10.15 -28.64 -14.60
C ARG A 7 10.66 -30.09 -14.45
N THR A 8 9.79 -31.02 -14.83
CA THR A 8 9.96 -32.48 -15.03
C THR A 8 9.59 -33.33 -13.80
N LYS A 9 8.89 -34.46 -13.90
CA LYS A 9 8.50 -35.29 -15.06
C LYS A 9 7.31 -36.19 -14.68
N SER A 10 6.52 -36.50 -15.70
CA SER A 10 5.30 -37.31 -15.75
C SER A 10 5.47 -38.77 -15.34
N LYS A 11 4.42 -39.37 -14.77
CA LYS A 11 4.09 -40.79 -14.97
C LYS A 11 2.58 -41.02 -14.86
N GLU A 12 1.95 -41.08 -16.01
CA GLU A 12 0.59 -41.60 -16.20
C GLU A 12 0.60 -43.13 -15.96
N LEU A 13 -0.43 -43.63 -15.32
CA LEU A 13 -0.85 -45.03 -15.39
C LEU A 13 -2.37 -45.04 -15.36
N SER A 14 -2.92 -45.16 -16.57
CA SER A 14 -4.31 -45.46 -16.89
C SER A 14 -4.66 -46.89 -16.49
N PHE A 15 -5.93 -47.14 -16.16
CA PHE A 15 -6.88 -47.94 -16.94
C PHE A 15 -8.09 -48.32 -16.08
N SER A 16 -9.27 -48.07 -16.64
CA SER A 16 -10.53 -48.75 -16.35
C SER A 16 -11.13 -49.13 -17.71
N PRO A 17 -12.32 -49.76 -17.77
CA PRO A 17 -12.61 -51.15 -17.50
C PRO A 17 -13.12 -51.84 -18.79
N SER A 18 -13.22 -53.17 -18.85
CA SER A 18 -14.14 -53.81 -19.80
C SER A 18 -14.57 -55.20 -19.37
N SER A 19 -15.88 -55.36 -19.47
CA SER A 19 -16.67 -56.58 -19.56
C SER A 19 -16.16 -57.55 -20.62
N GLU A 20 -16.19 -58.84 -20.33
CA GLU A 20 -16.50 -59.82 -21.38
C GLU A 20 -17.15 -61.08 -20.80
N ALA A 21 -18.29 -61.40 -21.39
CA ALA A 21 -19.00 -62.64 -21.24
C ALA A 21 -18.25 -63.75 -21.97
N SER A 22 -18.25 -64.96 -21.42
CA SER A 22 -18.07 -66.17 -22.20
C SER A 22 -18.87 -67.29 -21.57
N ARG A 23 -20.00 -67.56 -22.23
CA ARG A 23 -20.67 -68.86 -22.23
C ARG A 23 -19.72 -69.84 -22.91
N ASP A 24 -19.59 -71.05 -22.38
CA ASP A 24 -19.34 -72.20 -23.24
C ASP A 24 -19.93 -73.49 -22.66
N ASP A 25 -20.79 -74.06 -23.49
CA ASP A 25 -21.42 -75.36 -23.43
C ASP A 25 -20.38 -76.48 -23.50
N LYS A 26 -20.49 -77.50 -22.64
CA LYS A 26 -20.13 -78.87 -23.02
C LYS A 26 -21.21 -79.85 -22.57
N LYS A 27 -22.12 -80.09 -23.51
CA LYS A 27 -22.89 -81.33 -23.64
C LYS A 27 -21.92 -82.51 -23.77
N TYR A 28 -22.17 -83.56 -23.00
CA TYR A 28 -21.82 -84.94 -23.39
C TYR A 28 -23.07 -85.80 -23.20
N ILE A 29 -23.68 -86.12 -24.34
CA ILE A 29 -24.64 -87.21 -24.53
C ILE A 29 -23.89 -88.24 -25.39
N LYS A 30 -23.87 -89.50 -24.94
CA LYS A 30 -23.74 -90.71 -25.76
C LYS A 30 -24.20 -91.88 -24.89
N ASP A 31 -25.42 -92.39 -25.09
CA ASP A 31 -25.78 -93.53 -25.96
C ASP A 31 -25.08 -94.83 -25.52
N ASN A 32 -25.66 -96.02 -25.51
CA ASN A 32 -26.98 -96.53 -25.87
C ASN A 32 -26.99 -98.03 -25.48
N SER A 33 -28.19 -98.59 -25.25
CA SER A 33 -28.56 -99.99 -25.55
C SER A 33 -27.87 -101.11 -24.72
N THR A 34 -28.48 -102.23 -24.32
CA THR A 34 -29.73 -102.89 -24.69
C THR A 34 -30.04 -103.92 -23.58
N ARG A 35 -31.34 -104.19 -23.37
CA ARG A 35 -31.94 -105.48 -22.95
C ARG A 35 -31.16 -106.34 -21.93
N ASN A 36 -31.79 -106.52 -20.76
CA ASN A 36 -32.28 -107.85 -20.37
C ASN A 36 -33.38 -107.70 -19.33
N SER A 37 -34.60 -107.96 -19.80
CA SER A 37 -35.81 -108.13 -19.01
C SER A 37 -35.91 -109.59 -18.54
N PRO A 38 -36.02 -109.84 -17.23
CA PRO A 38 -36.75 -111.00 -16.72
C PRO A 38 -38.14 -110.56 -16.24
N SER A 39 -39.12 -111.26 -16.78
CA SER A 39 -40.52 -111.45 -16.37
C SER A 39 -40.89 -111.13 -14.91
N PRO A 40 -42.09 -110.55 -14.66
CA PRO A 40 -42.58 -110.28 -13.32
C PRO A 40 -43.15 -111.54 -12.66
N SER A 41 -42.59 -111.91 -11.51
CA SER A 41 -43.12 -112.97 -10.64
C SER A 41 -44.25 -112.44 -9.75
N PRO A 42 -45.23 -113.26 -9.32
CA PRO A 42 -46.46 -112.78 -8.70
C PRO A 42 -46.25 -112.16 -7.31
N LEU A 43 -47.00 -111.07 -7.07
CA LEU A 43 -47.04 -110.26 -5.85
C LEU A 43 -47.50 -111.06 -4.63
N THR A 44 -46.70 -111.04 -3.56
CA THR A 44 -47.08 -111.46 -2.21
C THR A 44 -47.50 -110.23 -1.40
N LYS A 45 -48.60 -110.32 -0.64
CA LYS A 45 -49.28 -109.26 0.15
C LYS A 45 -48.45 -108.52 1.23
N VAL A 46 -47.12 -108.66 1.23
CA VAL A 46 -46.19 -108.04 2.19
C VAL A 46 -45.44 -106.83 1.58
N GLN A 47 -45.44 -106.68 0.25
CA GLN A 47 -44.73 -105.60 -0.45
C GLN A 47 -45.47 -104.25 -0.48
N GLU A 48 -46.76 -104.20 -0.18
CA GLU A 48 -47.55 -102.96 -0.17
C GLU A 48 -47.36 -102.16 1.14
N GLU A 49 -47.21 -102.83 2.29
CA GLU A 49 -46.90 -102.16 3.57
C GLU A 49 -45.48 -101.55 3.59
N ILE A 50 -44.51 -102.21 2.94
CA ILE A 50 -43.14 -101.69 2.83
C ILE A 50 -43.08 -100.47 1.90
N LYS A 51 -43.93 -100.44 0.84
CA LYS A 51 -44.05 -99.28 -0.05
C LYS A 51 -44.76 -98.10 0.62
N ALA A 52 -45.76 -98.36 1.46
CA ALA A 52 -46.46 -97.32 2.21
C ALA A 52 -45.56 -96.66 3.29
N LYS A 53 -44.79 -97.47 4.05
CA LYS A 53 -43.82 -96.94 5.03
C LYS A 53 -42.69 -96.16 4.37
N ASN A 54 -42.17 -96.63 3.23
CA ASN A 54 -41.17 -95.90 2.46
C ASN A 54 -41.70 -94.57 1.88
N ALA A 55 -43.00 -94.49 1.53
CA ALA A 55 -43.62 -93.26 1.06
C ALA A 55 -43.80 -92.23 2.19
N GLU A 56 -44.14 -92.69 3.40
CA GLU A 56 -44.27 -91.83 4.57
C GLU A 56 -42.89 -91.33 5.06
N GLU A 57 -41.88 -92.20 5.08
CA GLU A 57 -40.49 -91.83 5.39
C GLU A 57 -39.91 -90.85 4.33
N ALA A 58 -40.24 -91.03 3.05
CA ALA A 58 -39.87 -90.10 1.99
C ALA A 58 -40.54 -88.72 2.16
N ARG A 59 -41.78 -88.65 2.66
CA ARG A 59 -42.47 -87.39 2.95
C ARG A 59 -41.80 -86.66 4.12
N ILE A 60 -41.49 -87.38 5.19
CA ILE A 60 -40.77 -86.83 6.36
C ILE A 60 -39.37 -86.35 5.96
N TRP A 61 -38.69 -87.07 5.07
CA TRP A 61 -37.39 -86.66 4.56
C TRP A 61 -37.48 -85.38 3.69
N GLN A 62 -38.47 -85.29 2.80
CA GLN A 62 -38.71 -84.09 2.01
C GLN A 62 -39.02 -82.87 2.88
N GLU A 63 -39.85 -83.04 3.91
CA GLU A 63 -40.18 -81.97 4.86
C GLU A 63 -38.95 -81.51 5.66
N LYS A 64 -38.11 -82.43 6.13
CA LYS A 64 -36.83 -82.11 6.79
C LYS A 64 -35.86 -81.39 5.86
N VAL A 65 -35.79 -81.79 4.59
CA VAL A 65 -34.95 -81.13 3.58
C VAL A 65 -35.48 -79.72 3.26
N GLU A 66 -36.79 -79.55 3.14
CA GLU A 66 -37.41 -78.26 2.88
C GLU A 66 -37.26 -77.32 4.09
N ALA A 67 -37.44 -77.82 5.31
CA ALA A 67 -37.19 -77.07 6.54
C ALA A 67 -35.71 -76.64 6.66
N LYS A 68 -34.76 -77.52 6.33
CA LYS A 68 -33.32 -77.18 6.30
C LYS A 68 -32.99 -76.14 5.22
N LYS A 69 -33.66 -76.20 4.06
CA LYS A 69 -33.54 -75.17 3.01
C LYS A 69 -34.14 -73.83 3.46
N ARG A 70 -35.30 -73.83 4.13
CA ARG A 70 -35.95 -72.63 4.66
C ARG A 70 -35.10 -71.98 5.75
N ALA A 71 -34.60 -72.76 6.72
CA ALA A 71 -33.68 -72.27 7.75
C ALA A 71 -32.37 -71.69 7.18
N ARG A 72 -31.83 -72.29 6.11
CA ARG A 72 -30.63 -71.78 5.44
C ARG A 72 -30.89 -70.45 4.71
N ARG A 73 -32.07 -70.29 4.09
CA ARG A 73 -32.48 -69.03 3.46
C ARG A 73 -32.70 -67.94 4.51
N ASP A 74 -33.34 -68.25 5.62
CA ASP A 74 -33.59 -67.28 6.69
C ASP A 74 -32.29 -66.83 7.39
N MET A 75 -31.32 -67.73 7.59
CA MET A 75 -29.99 -67.33 8.08
C MET A 75 -29.25 -66.45 7.07
N PHE A 76 -29.32 -66.77 5.77
CA PHE A 76 -28.68 -65.94 4.74
C PHE A 76 -29.29 -64.54 4.71
N LEU A 77 -30.61 -64.44 4.73
CA LEU A 77 -31.34 -63.16 4.74
C LEU A 77 -31.05 -62.34 6.01
N LYS A 78 -30.97 -62.98 7.18
CA LYS A 78 -30.54 -62.31 8.42
C LYS A 78 -29.09 -61.83 8.35
N SER A 79 -28.19 -62.63 7.79
CA SER A 79 -26.78 -62.27 7.63
C SER A 79 -26.56 -61.14 6.61
N GLU A 80 -27.38 -61.09 5.56
CA GLU A 80 -27.35 -60.03 4.56
C GLU A 80 -27.88 -58.72 5.14
N LYS A 81 -28.98 -58.77 5.89
CA LYS A 81 -29.55 -57.62 6.60
C LYS A 81 -28.59 -57.05 7.67
N GLU A 82 -27.91 -57.91 8.41
CA GLU A 82 -26.91 -57.48 9.41
C GLU A 82 -25.67 -56.87 8.74
N ARG A 83 -25.21 -57.47 7.63
CA ARG A 83 -24.09 -56.91 6.83
C ARG A 83 -24.45 -55.57 6.21
N GLU A 84 -25.68 -55.39 5.74
CA GLU A 84 -26.15 -54.12 5.20
C GLU A 84 -26.30 -53.05 6.30
N ARG A 85 -26.81 -53.42 7.48
CA ARG A 85 -26.89 -52.53 8.64
C ARG A 85 -25.51 -52.07 9.10
N LYS A 86 -24.55 -52.98 9.24
CA LYS A 86 -23.18 -52.64 9.63
C LYS A 86 -22.49 -51.72 8.62
N ARG A 87 -22.73 -51.92 7.32
CA ARG A 87 -22.23 -51.00 6.28
C ARG A 87 -22.81 -49.60 6.41
N LYS A 88 -24.12 -49.48 6.67
CA LYS A 88 -24.77 -48.17 6.86
C LYS A 88 -24.24 -47.45 8.10
N GLU A 89 -24.06 -48.15 9.22
CA GLU A 89 -23.51 -47.57 10.45
C GLU A 89 -22.03 -47.16 10.29
N ASP A 90 -21.22 -47.93 9.56
CA ASP A 90 -19.82 -47.58 9.28
C ASP A 90 -19.68 -46.42 8.29
N GLU A 91 -20.60 -46.32 7.30
CA GLU A 91 -20.65 -45.22 6.33
C GLU A 91 -21.14 -43.92 6.98
N GLU A 92 -22.15 -43.98 7.84
CA GLU A 92 -22.66 -42.83 8.61
C GLU A 92 -21.59 -42.28 9.56
N LYS A 93 -20.83 -43.14 10.25
CA LYS A 93 -19.69 -42.72 11.08
C LYS A 93 -18.59 -42.04 10.29
N ARG A 94 -18.25 -42.56 9.10
CA ARG A 94 -17.25 -41.92 8.23
C ARG A 94 -17.70 -40.54 7.77
N ILE A 95 -18.98 -40.39 7.41
CA ILE A 95 -19.55 -39.11 6.98
C ILE A 95 -19.58 -38.11 8.15
N GLU A 96 -19.88 -38.55 9.36
CA GLU A 96 -19.87 -37.71 10.58
C GLU A 96 -18.44 -37.22 10.90
N GLU A 97 -17.44 -38.11 10.84
CA GLU A 97 -16.03 -37.76 11.07
C GLU A 97 -15.49 -36.81 10.00
N GLU A 98 -15.81 -37.05 8.72
CA GLU A 98 -15.42 -36.18 7.61
C GLU A 98 -16.06 -34.79 7.72
N LYS A 99 -17.35 -34.71 8.11
CA LYS A 99 -18.02 -33.43 8.38
C LYS A 99 -17.37 -32.66 9.52
N ARG A 100 -17.01 -33.33 10.62
CA ARG A 100 -16.31 -32.68 11.75
C ARG A 100 -14.95 -32.16 11.35
N LEU A 101 -14.17 -32.93 10.59
CA LEU A 101 -12.88 -32.50 10.07
C LEU A 101 -13.02 -31.31 9.10
N ALA A 102 -14.04 -31.31 8.24
CA ALA A 102 -14.30 -30.21 7.32
C ALA A 102 -14.63 -28.90 8.07
N ILE A 103 -15.46 -28.97 9.11
CA ILE A 103 -15.80 -27.79 9.95
C ILE A 103 -14.56 -27.23 10.63
N LEU A 104 -13.73 -28.08 11.25
CA LEU A 104 -12.50 -27.65 11.91
C LEU A 104 -11.52 -27.00 10.94
N GLN A 105 -11.32 -27.59 9.76
CA GLN A 105 -10.47 -27.00 8.72
C GLN A 105 -11.02 -25.66 8.22
N GLN A 106 -12.34 -25.51 8.14
CA GLN A 106 -12.97 -24.27 7.71
C GLN A 106 -12.82 -23.18 8.77
N GLU A 107 -12.98 -23.50 10.05
CA GLU A 107 -12.73 -22.57 11.16
C GLU A 107 -11.26 -22.15 11.25
N GLU A 108 -10.31 -23.07 11.05
CA GLU A 108 -8.88 -22.74 11.04
C GLU A 108 -8.53 -21.83 9.86
N LYS A 109 -9.07 -22.12 8.67
CA LYS A 109 -8.89 -21.26 7.49
C LYS A 109 -9.49 -19.87 7.72
N GLU A 110 -10.66 -19.78 8.33
CA GLU A 110 -11.30 -18.49 8.62
C GLU A 110 -10.50 -17.69 9.68
N LYS A 111 -10.01 -18.35 10.73
CA LYS A 111 -9.14 -17.72 11.73
C LYS A 111 -7.84 -17.23 11.09
N LEU A 112 -7.22 -18.04 10.23
CA LEU A 112 -6.01 -17.64 9.50
C LEU A 112 -6.28 -16.50 8.52
N ALA A 113 -7.42 -16.51 7.82
CA ALA A 113 -7.84 -15.43 6.93
C ALA A 113 -8.04 -14.11 7.69
N LYS A 114 -8.72 -14.15 8.85
CA LYS A 114 -8.90 -12.98 9.71
C LYS A 114 -7.58 -12.43 10.24
N LEU A 115 -6.67 -13.30 10.69
CA LEU A 115 -5.34 -12.89 11.17
C LEU A 115 -4.48 -12.29 10.04
N THR A 116 -4.54 -12.85 8.83
CA THR A 116 -3.80 -12.31 7.68
C THR A 116 -4.39 -10.97 7.21
N GLU A 117 -5.71 -10.80 7.23
CA GLU A 117 -6.36 -9.53 6.93
C GLU A 117 -5.96 -8.44 7.94
N GLN A 118 -5.97 -8.74 9.24
CA GLN A 118 -5.53 -7.81 10.29
C GLN A 118 -4.06 -7.41 10.10
N LYS A 119 -3.17 -8.39 9.88
CA LYS A 119 -1.74 -8.10 9.60
C LYS A 119 -1.57 -7.25 8.34
N ASN A 120 -2.35 -7.51 7.29
CA ASN A 120 -2.29 -6.73 6.06
C ASN A 120 -2.75 -5.28 6.28
N LYS A 121 -3.81 -5.07 7.07
CA LYS A 121 -4.26 -3.71 7.45
C LYS A 121 -3.18 -2.97 8.24
N GLU A 122 -2.58 -3.61 9.25
CA GLU A 122 -1.48 -3.00 10.02
C GLU A 122 -0.27 -2.66 9.13
N ILE A 123 0.09 -3.53 8.18
CA ILE A 123 1.18 -3.26 7.24
C ILE A 123 0.83 -2.08 6.31
N GLN A 124 -0.41 -1.99 5.84
CA GLN A 124 -0.87 -0.86 5.02
C GLN A 124 -0.84 0.46 5.78
N GLU A 125 -1.33 0.47 7.02
CA GLU A 125 -1.27 1.66 7.89
C GLU A 125 0.17 2.11 8.14
N LYS A 126 1.07 1.16 8.46
CA LYS A 126 2.51 1.46 8.62
C LYS A 126 3.13 2.02 7.34
N ARG A 127 2.78 1.47 6.17
CA ARG A 127 3.25 1.99 4.88
C ARG A 127 2.79 3.42 4.64
N GLN A 128 1.52 3.73 4.90
CA GLN A 128 0.99 5.09 4.74
C GLN A 128 1.67 6.09 5.68
N ILE A 129 1.95 5.67 6.93
CA ILE A 129 2.67 6.53 7.89
C ILE A 129 4.09 6.81 7.40
N LEU A 130 4.81 5.78 6.95
CA LEU A 130 6.18 5.92 6.43
C LEU A 130 6.22 6.77 5.17
N GLU A 131 5.28 6.60 4.25
CA GLU A 131 5.16 7.40 3.03
C GLU A 131 4.93 8.89 3.35
N LYS A 132 4.05 9.18 4.32
CA LYS A 132 3.83 10.55 4.81
C LYS A 132 5.10 11.13 5.44
N GLN A 133 5.81 10.37 6.27
CA GLN A 133 7.06 10.81 6.89
C GLN A 133 8.12 11.13 5.82
N LEU A 134 8.32 10.23 4.86
CA LEU A 134 9.28 10.42 3.77
C LEU A 134 8.91 11.64 2.90
N THR A 135 7.62 11.89 2.70
CA THR A 135 7.14 13.09 1.99
C THR A 135 7.51 14.37 2.74
N VAL A 136 7.27 14.41 4.06
CA VAL A 136 7.62 15.56 4.90
C VAL A 136 9.14 15.77 4.98
N GLU A 137 9.93 14.69 5.00
CA GLU A 137 11.39 14.77 4.94
C GLU A 137 11.95 15.39 3.66
N ASN A 138 11.14 15.53 2.60
CA ASN A 138 11.54 16.22 1.38
C ASN A 138 11.23 17.72 1.38
N TYR A 139 10.52 18.23 2.39
CA TYR A 139 10.21 19.66 2.47
C TYR A 139 11.37 20.50 3.03
N PRO A 140 11.43 21.81 2.77
CA PRO A 140 12.29 22.73 3.50
C PRO A 140 12.10 22.63 5.02
N ILE A 141 13.18 22.79 5.80
CA ILE A 141 13.18 22.50 7.24
C ILE A 141 12.10 23.26 8.02
N GLY A 142 11.87 24.54 7.72
CA GLY A 142 10.85 25.35 8.37
C GLY A 142 9.42 24.88 8.07
N LEU A 143 9.17 24.35 6.86
CA LEU A 143 7.89 23.73 6.53
C LEU A 143 7.66 22.43 7.30
N ARG A 144 8.71 21.64 7.58
CA ARG A 144 8.60 20.42 8.41
C ARG A 144 8.20 20.72 9.85
N LEU A 145 8.65 21.86 10.37
CA LEU A 145 8.41 22.29 11.75
C LEU A 145 7.07 23.04 11.90
N THR A 146 6.51 23.53 10.80
CA THR A 146 5.25 24.26 10.78
C THR A 146 4.09 23.29 11.03
N LYS A 147 3.32 23.55 12.08
CA LYS A 147 2.07 22.82 12.37
C LYS A 147 0.92 23.53 11.66
N PHE A 148 0.19 22.78 10.84
CA PHE A 148 -1.04 23.21 10.16
C PHE A 148 -2.27 22.67 10.91
N GLY A 149 -3.42 23.36 10.81
CA GLY A 149 -4.68 23.01 11.45
C GLY A 149 -4.92 23.64 12.82
N ILE A 150 -4.08 24.58 13.25
CA ILE A 150 -4.22 25.33 14.50
C ILE A 150 -4.38 26.80 14.15
N GLU A 151 -5.31 27.50 14.79
CA GLU A 151 -5.46 28.95 14.61
C GLU A 151 -4.18 29.69 15.03
N PRO A 152 -3.58 30.52 14.15
CA PRO A 152 -2.33 31.17 14.43
C PRO A 152 -2.49 32.32 15.42
N THR A 153 -1.51 32.47 16.31
CA THR A 153 -1.42 33.66 17.17
C THR A 153 -0.89 34.87 16.40
N LYS A 154 -1.17 36.09 16.89
CA LYS A 154 -0.71 37.34 16.22
C LYS A 154 0.81 37.41 16.05
N GLU A 155 1.56 36.88 17.01
CA GLU A 155 3.03 36.82 16.96
C GLU A 155 3.51 35.87 15.85
N GLU A 156 2.89 34.69 15.75
CA GLU A 156 3.19 33.72 14.69
C GLU A 156 2.81 34.23 13.29
N ILE A 157 1.77 35.07 13.16
CA ILE A 157 1.43 35.72 11.88
C ILE A 157 2.53 36.70 11.47
N LEU A 158 3.04 37.50 12.43
CA LEU A 158 4.09 38.48 12.17
C LEU A 158 5.42 37.83 11.77
N GLU A 159 5.68 36.59 12.19
CA GLU A 159 6.85 35.82 11.77
C GLU A 159 6.91 35.56 10.26
N PHE A 160 5.77 35.54 9.58
CA PHE A 160 5.66 35.34 8.13
C PHE A 160 5.31 36.63 7.37
N ALA A 161 5.27 37.76 8.07
CA ALA A 161 5.13 39.08 7.50
C ALA A 161 6.52 39.63 7.06
N PRO A 162 6.57 40.56 6.08
CA PRO A 162 5.44 41.12 5.33
C PRO A 162 4.88 40.13 4.30
N LEU A 163 3.59 40.28 3.95
CA LEU A 163 2.97 39.55 2.84
C LEU A 163 3.58 40.04 1.52
N TYR A 164 4.23 39.16 0.77
CA TYR A 164 4.83 39.51 -0.51
C TYR A 164 3.79 39.48 -1.62
N THR A 165 3.73 40.56 -2.39
CA THR A 165 2.85 40.72 -3.54
C THR A 165 3.67 40.92 -4.80
N PHE A 166 3.21 40.36 -5.91
CA PHE A 166 3.93 40.32 -7.18
C PHE A 166 3.05 40.84 -8.30
N THR A 167 3.61 41.62 -9.23
CA THR A 167 2.88 42.04 -10.42
C THR A 167 3.17 41.12 -11.58
N ILE A 168 2.13 40.45 -12.09
CA ILE A 168 2.20 39.54 -13.24
C ILE A 168 1.11 39.98 -14.21
N ALA A 169 1.48 40.34 -15.44
CA ALA A 169 0.52 40.79 -16.47
C ALA A 169 -0.44 41.91 -15.99
N ASN A 170 0.10 42.90 -15.27
CA ASN A 170 -0.62 44.04 -14.66
C ASN A 170 -1.59 43.72 -13.52
N ASP A 171 -1.77 42.47 -13.16
CA ASP A 171 -2.53 42.05 -11.99
C ASP A 171 -1.60 41.78 -10.80
N ILE A 172 -2.12 41.92 -9.57
CA ILE A 172 -1.37 41.67 -8.34
C ILE A 172 -1.68 40.27 -7.83
N TYR A 173 -0.62 39.49 -7.60
CA TYR A 173 -0.67 38.11 -7.14
C TYR A 173 0.10 37.93 -5.83
N LEU A 174 -0.23 36.87 -5.11
CA LEU A 174 0.49 36.37 -3.94
C LEU A 174 0.70 34.86 -4.03
N THR A 175 1.64 34.34 -3.25
CA THR A 175 1.95 32.91 -3.27
C THR A 175 1.01 32.15 -2.33
N ASP A 176 0.37 31.09 -2.82
CA ASP A 176 -0.47 30.18 -2.02
C ASP A 176 0.26 29.63 -0.79
N LEU A 177 1.56 29.34 -0.92
CA LEU A 177 2.41 28.90 0.18
C LEU A 177 2.51 29.93 1.32
N GLN A 178 2.66 31.23 1.00
CA GLN A 178 2.74 32.25 2.06
C GLN A 178 1.38 32.40 2.76
N LEU A 179 0.29 32.27 2.01
CA LEU A 179 -1.05 32.29 2.57
C LEU A 179 -1.28 31.12 3.54
N ALA A 180 -0.84 29.93 3.15
CA ALA A 180 -0.90 28.72 3.99
C ALA A 180 -0.09 28.87 5.28
N LEU A 181 1.09 29.50 5.21
CA LEU A 181 1.91 29.80 6.39
C LEU A 181 1.24 30.80 7.35
N LEU A 182 0.65 31.88 6.80
CA LEU A 182 -0.02 32.91 7.59
C LEU A 182 -1.30 32.40 8.27
N THR A 183 -2.08 31.59 7.58
CA THR A 183 -3.35 31.04 8.07
C THR A 183 -3.21 29.71 8.79
N ARG A 184 -2.02 29.10 8.76
CA ARG A 184 -1.75 27.73 9.23
C ARG A 184 -2.75 26.70 8.70
N THR A 185 -3.25 26.91 7.48
CA THR A 185 -4.21 26.02 6.83
C THR A 185 -3.55 25.33 5.64
N ASP A 186 -3.96 24.10 5.35
CA ASP A 186 -3.47 23.35 4.19
C ASP A 186 -3.77 24.09 2.88
N VAL A 187 -2.80 24.09 1.96
CA VAL A 187 -2.94 24.71 0.63
C VAL A 187 -4.16 24.17 -0.11
N SER A 188 -4.46 22.87 0.01
CA SER A 188 -5.61 22.24 -0.63
C SER A 188 -6.96 22.81 -0.19
N ILE A 189 -7.07 23.24 1.07
CA ILE A 189 -8.31 23.82 1.60
C ILE A 189 -8.44 25.25 1.08
N LEU A 190 -7.36 26.05 1.17
CA LEU A 190 -7.34 27.44 0.70
C LEU A 190 -7.60 27.56 -0.80
N THR A 191 -6.95 26.72 -1.60
CA THR A 191 -7.09 26.72 -3.06
C THR A 191 -8.41 26.12 -3.53
N GLY A 192 -9.08 25.31 -2.71
CA GLY A 192 -10.39 24.73 -3.04
C GLY A 192 -11.50 25.77 -3.14
N ASP A 193 -11.39 26.87 -2.41
CA ASP A 193 -12.34 27.98 -2.42
C ASP A 193 -12.05 29.04 -3.50
N ILE A 194 -10.88 28.97 -4.14
CA ILE A 194 -10.41 29.97 -5.10
C ILE A 194 -10.60 29.44 -6.52
N SER A 195 -11.00 30.32 -7.43
CA SER A 195 -11.17 29.94 -8.83
C SER A 195 -9.84 29.51 -9.45
N LYS A 196 -9.84 28.38 -10.17
CA LYS A 196 -8.65 27.92 -10.91
C LYS A 196 -8.14 28.94 -11.94
N GLN A 197 -9.01 29.82 -12.42
CA GLN A 197 -8.66 30.86 -13.39
C GLN A 197 -7.86 32.02 -12.76
N SER A 198 -7.90 32.18 -11.43
CA SER A 198 -7.09 33.16 -10.71
C SER A 198 -5.78 32.58 -10.17
N MET A 199 -5.45 31.34 -10.55
CA MET A 199 -4.23 30.65 -10.14
C MET A 199 -3.29 30.46 -11.32
N ILE A 200 -2.00 30.77 -11.12
CA ILE A 200 -0.92 30.56 -12.10
C ILE A 200 0.16 29.73 -11.41
N GLU A 201 0.52 28.58 -11.97
CA GLU A 201 1.63 27.78 -11.42
C GLU A 201 2.98 28.50 -11.62
N ALA A 202 3.79 28.54 -10.58
CA ALA A 202 5.14 29.09 -10.64
C ALA A 202 6.10 28.17 -11.40
N ASP A 203 6.84 28.70 -12.37
CA ASP A 203 7.87 27.95 -13.08
C ASP A 203 9.14 27.73 -12.22
N LYS A 204 10.01 26.78 -12.58
CA LYS A 204 11.27 26.47 -11.87
C LYS A 204 12.17 27.70 -11.69
N ILE A 205 12.23 28.58 -12.69
CA ILE A 205 13.02 29.81 -12.62
C ILE A 205 12.42 30.75 -11.55
N GLN A 206 11.10 30.92 -11.56
CA GLN A 206 10.39 31.73 -10.56
C GLN A 206 10.53 31.12 -9.16
N LYS A 207 10.36 29.81 -9.00
CA LYS A 207 10.59 29.08 -7.74
C LYS A 207 12.01 29.31 -7.22
N SER A 208 13.01 29.28 -8.11
CA SER A 208 14.41 29.57 -7.74
C SER A 208 14.61 31.00 -7.22
N LYS A 209 13.94 31.99 -7.80
CA LYS A 209 13.97 33.38 -7.33
C LYS A 209 13.21 33.54 -6.01
N LEU A 210 12.01 32.96 -5.93
CA LEU A 210 11.17 32.95 -4.72
C LEU A 210 11.92 32.36 -3.53
N TRP A 211 12.73 31.32 -3.74
CA TRP A 211 13.49 30.72 -2.65
C TRP A 211 14.36 31.74 -1.89
N ASN A 212 14.93 32.74 -2.55
CA ASN A 212 15.72 33.77 -1.87
C ASN A 212 14.88 34.58 -0.87
N LEU A 213 13.59 34.77 -1.13
CA LEU A 213 12.65 35.41 -0.21
C LEU A 213 12.18 34.45 0.88
N PHE A 214 11.81 33.23 0.49
CA PHE A 214 11.26 32.23 1.40
C PHE A 214 12.30 31.58 2.31
N PHE A 215 13.60 31.72 2.01
CA PHE A 215 14.66 31.12 2.83
C PHE A 215 14.63 31.61 4.28
N SER A 216 14.37 32.89 4.51
CA SER A 216 14.24 33.43 5.88
C SER A 216 12.99 32.93 6.60
N LEU A 217 11.93 32.58 5.85
CA LEU A 217 10.65 32.13 6.38
C LEU A 217 10.64 30.64 6.70
N ILE A 218 11.12 29.82 5.76
CA ILE A 218 10.97 28.35 5.79
C ILE A 218 12.29 27.58 5.57
N GLY A 219 13.40 28.28 5.32
CA GLY A 219 14.70 27.66 5.08
C GLY A 219 15.54 27.43 6.33
N ILE A 220 15.14 28.00 7.47
CA ILE A 220 15.92 28.00 8.72
C ILE A 220 15.07 27.42 9.85
N ASP A 221 15.68 26.60 10.70
CA ASP A 221 15.10 26.26 12.00
C ASP A 221 15.41 27.38 12.99
N LYS A 222 14.39 28.19 13.31
CA LYS A 222 14.50 29.29 14.28
C LYS A 222 14.86 28.80 15.69
N SER A 223 14.52 27.54 16.01
CA SER A 223 14.81 26.94 17.32
C SER A 223 16.25 26.44 17.44
N LYS A 224 16.84 26.03 16.32
CA LYS A 224 18.21 25.50 16.25
C LYS A 224 18.92 26.08 15.02
N PRO A 225 19.51 27.29 15.14
CA PRO A 225 20.29 27.86 14.06
C PRO A 225 21.50 26.94 13.78
N SER A 226 21.47 26.27 12.64
CA SER A 226 22.59 25.44 12.18
C SER A 226 23.79 26.33 11.86
N SER A 227 24.99 25.82 12.09
CA SER A 227 26.24 26.51 11.74
C SER A 227 26.48 26.55 10.22
N ASP A 228 25.89 25.64 9.44
CA ASP A 228 26.09 25.55 7.99
C ASP A 228 24.87 26.05 7.21
N MET A 229 24.72 27.38 7.21
CA MET A 229 23.63 28.09 6.51
C MET A 229 23.67 27.89 4.99
N SER A 230 24.87 27.79 4.41
CA SER A 230 25.05 27.59 2.97
C SER A 230 24.48 26.26 2.52
N LYS A 231 24.75 25.19 3.29
CA LYS A 231 24.18 23.87 3.02
C LYS A 231 22.66 23.86 3.17
N LEU A 232 22.13 24.45 4.24
CA LEU A 232 20.67 24.56 4.42
C LEU A 232 19.99 25.33 3.27
N MET A 233 20.63 26.39 2.80
CA MET A 233 20.12 27.17 1.67
C MET A 233 20.07 26.36 0.38
N TYR A 234 21.08 25.52 0.13
CA TYR A 234 21.13 24.66 -1.06
C TYR A 234 20.18 23.46 -0.99
N ASP A 235 20.21 22.73 0.13
CA ASP A 235 19.34 21.57 0.35
C ASP A 235 17.87 22.02 0.33
N GLY A 236 17.57 23.14 1.01
CA GLY A 236 16.25 23.76 1.00
C GLY A 236 15.81 24.26 -0.37
N HIS A 237 16.72 24.84 -1.18
CA HIS A 237 16.42 25.22 -2.57
C HIS A 237 15.99 24.01 -3.38
N THR A 238 16.73 22.92 -3.26
CA THR A 238 16.46 21.66 -3.98
C THR A 238 15.09 21.11 -3.60
N SER A 239 14.78 21.05 -2.31
CA SER A 239 13.46 20.68 -1.80
C SER A 239 12.34 21.62 -2.29
N PHE A 240 12.59 22.93 -2.30
CA PHE A 240 11.63 23.94 -2.71
C PHE A 240 11.24 23.83 -4.20
N GLN A 241 12.16 23.40 -5.07
CA GLN A 241 11.86 23.19 -6.49
C GLN A 241 10.79 22.13 -6.74
N TYR A 242 10.67 21.14 -5.84
CA TYR A 242 9.67 20.08 -5.95
C TYR A 242 8.29 20.47 -5.41
N LEU A 243 8.17 21.63 -4.76
CA LEU A 243 6.89 22.12 -4.28
C LEU A 243 6.03 22.59 -5.46
N LEU A 244 4.74 22.27 -5.39
CA LEU A 244 3.73 22.86 -6.25
C LEU A 244 3.32 24.20 -5.63
N ILE A 245 3.59 25.29 -6.34
CA ILE A 245 3.40 26.66 -5.85
C ILE A 245 2.59 27.41 -6.89
N HIS A 246 1.55 28.11 -6.45
CA HIS A 246 0.71 28.93 -7.31
C HIS A 246 0.72 30.39 -6.87
N PHE A 247 0.73 31.26 -7.86
CA PHE A 247 0.37 32.66 -7.73
C PHE A 247 -1.14 32.79 -7.81
N VAL A 248 -1.72 33.42 -6.80
CA VAL A 248 -3.16 33.62 -6.65
C VAL A 248 -3.47 35.11 -6.66
N LYS A 249 -4.52 35.54 -7.35
CA LYS A 249 -4.90 36.96 -7.40
C LYS A 249 -5.20 37.50 -6.01
N LEU A 250 -4.67 38.69 -5.72
CA LEU A 250 -4.81 39.33 -4.41
C LEU A 250 -6.27 39.65 -4.06
N ASP A 251 -7.05 40.09 -5.04
CA ASP A 251 -8.44 40.52 -4.83
C ASP A 251 -9.32 39.36 -4.32
N ASP A 252 -9.22 38.18 -4.94
CA ASP A 252 -9.97 36.99 -4.54
C ASP A 252 -9.59 36.54 -3.12
N VAL A 253 -8.28 36.55 -2.83
CA VAL A 253 -7.74 36.13 -1.54
C VAL A 253 -8.13 37.11 -0.42
N ALA A 254 -8.08 38.41 -0.69
CA ALA A 254 -8.42 39.42 0.32
C ALA A 254 -9.87 39.25 0.80
N VAL A 255 -10.80 38.97 -0.11
CA VAL A 255 -12.20 38.68 0.23
C VAL A 255 -12.31 37.41 1.07
N LEU A 256 -11.63 36.34 0.66
CA LEU A 256 -11.66 35.06 1.36
C LEU A 256 -11.07 35.12 2.77
N ILE A 257 -9.92 35.77 2.93
CA ILE A 257 -9.23 35.91 4.21
C ILE A 257 -10.02 36.81 5.17
N LYS A 258 -10.68 37.86 4.65
CA LYS A 258 -11.55 38.71 5.45
C LYS A 258 -12.72 37.94 6.07
N ASP A 259 -13.28 36.99 5.32
CA ASP A 259 -14.42 36.19 5.76
C ASP A 259 -14.01 35.04 6.70
N LYS A 260 -13.00 34.25 6.30
CA LYS A 260 -12.61 33.03 7.02
C LYS A 260 -11.55 33.23 8.10
N TYR A 261 -10.69 34.24 7.98
CA TYR A 261 -9.52 34.46 8.86
C TYR A 261 -9.37 35.95 9.24
N PRO A 262 -10.34 36.52 9.99
CA PRO A 262 -10.37 37.95 10.29
C PRO A 262 -9.14 38.43 11.07
N ASP A 263 -8.57 37.59 11.95
CA ASP A 263 -7.35 37.94 12.69
C ASP A 263 -6.15 38.13 11.76
N VAL A 264 -5.98 37.25 10.76
CA VAL A 264 -4.92 37.36 9.75
C VAL A 264 -5.14 38.61 8.89
N TYR A 265 -6.38 38.87 8.49
CA TYR A 265 -6.74 40.08 7.75
C TYR A 265 -6.34 41.35 8.53
N SER A 266 -6.65 41.41 9.82
CA SER A 266 -6.35 42.59 10.66
C SER A 266 -4.86 42.85 10.85
N VAL A 267 -4.03 41.80 10.87
CA VAL A 267 -2.58 41.95 11.07
C VAL A 267 -1.88 42.34 9.78
N ILE A 268 -2.36 41.86 8.63
CA ILE A 268 -1.70 42.06 7.34
C ILE A 268 -2.29 43.22 6.55
N TRP A 269 -3.61 43.26 6.34
CA TRP A 269 -4.26 44.26 5.50
C TRP A 269 -4.53 45.57 6.25
N ASP A 270 -5.11 45.52 7.46
CA ASP A 270 -5.43 46.77 8.19
C ASP A 270 -4.17 47.56 8.59
N LYS A 271 -3.06 46.85 8.82
CA LYS A 271 -1.76 47.46 9.14
C LYS A 271 -0.87 47.70 7.92
N HIS A 272 -1.34 47.37 6.71
CA HIS A 272 -0.56 47.46 5.47
C HIS A 272 0.82 46.77 5.54
N ASN A 273 0.90 45.60 6.18
CA ASN A 273 2.11 44.79 6.28
C ASN A 273 2.32 43.97 5.00
N THR A 274 2.27 44.65 3.85
CA THR A 274 2.45 44.08 2.51
C THR A 274 3.69 44.68 1.87
N SER A 275 4.50 43.85 1.23
CA SER A 275 5.66 44.29 0.46
C SER A 275 5.48 43.93 -1.00
N HIS A 276 5.61 44.92 -1.88
CA HIS A 276 5.54 44.71 -3.32
C HIS A 276 6.92 44.32 -3.85
N VAL A 277 6.98 43.20 -4.57
CA VAL A 277 8.22 42.62 -5.08
C VAL A 277 8.06 42.36 -6.57
N ASP A 278 9.00 42.89 -7.35
CA ASP A 278 9.13 42.54 -8.75
C ASP A 278 9.95 41.24 -8.89
N ILE A 279 9.31 40.17 -9.36
CA ILE A 279 9.95 38.86 -9.56
C ILE A 279 11.12 38.97 -10.54
N ASP A 280 11.04 39.86 -11.53
CA ASP A 280 12.09 39.96 -12.55
C ASP A 280 13.35 40.64 -12.02
N SER A 281 13.19 41.53 -11.04
CA SER A 281 14.30 42.15 -10.32
C SER A 281 15.06 41.20 -9.38
N LEU A 282 14.43 40.08 -8.98
CA LEU A 282 15.06 39.13 -8.06
C LEU A 282 16.20 38.37 -8.72
N GLN A 283 17.32 38.29 -8.01
CA GLN A 283 18.45 37.47 -8.44
C GLN A 283 18.03 36.00 -8.48
N LEU A 284 18.46 35.30 -9.53
CA LEU A 284 18.35 33.85 -9.58
C LEU A 284 19.20 33.25 -8.46
N PHE A 285 18.74 32.15 -7.87
CA PHE A 285 19.53 31.41 -6.89
C PHE A 285 20.89 31.04 -7.48
N SER A 286 21.96 31.64 -6.94
CA SER A 286 23.33 31.29 -7.25
C SER A 286 23.87 30.48 -6.09
N ASP A 287 24.29 29.24 -6.36
CA ASP A 287 24.91 28.36 -5.38
C ASP A 287 26.11 29.05 -4.72
N LEU A 288 25.92 29.55 -3.51
CA LEU A 288 26.95 30.26 -2.74
C LEU A 288 28.11 29.33 -2.37
N SER A 289 27.92 28.01 -2.40
CA SER A 289 28.98 27.03 -2.15
C SER A 289 30.03 26.98 -3.28
N LYS A 290 29.67 27.47 -4.47
CA LYS A 290 30.59 27.59 -5.64
C LYS A 290 31.29 28.94 -5.71
N ARG A 291 30.96 29.90 -4.84
CA ARG A 291 31.78 31.11 -4.72
C ARG A 291 33.06 30.75 -3.96
N PRO A 292 34.27 31.05 -4.49
CA PRO A 292 35.49 30.87 -3.73
C PRO A 292 35.35 31.69 -2.45
N LYS A 293 35.42 31.03 -1.28
CA LYS A 293 35.25 31.55 0.08
C LYS A 293 35.53 33.06 0.18
N ALA A 294 34.53 33.88 -0.08
CA ALA A 294 34.61 35.30 0.15
C ALA A 294 34.43 35.45 1.66
N ASN A 295 35.49 35.86 2.35
CA ASN A 295 35.45 36.21 3.77
C ASN A 295 34.44 37.34 3.96
N LEU A 296 33.20 36.96 4.27
CA LEU A 296 32.09 37.86 4.50
C LEU A 296 32.18 38.35 5.94
N VAL A 297 32.58 39.61 6.12
CA VAL A 297 32.45 40.31 7.40
C VAL A 297 31.20 41.16 7.31
N THR A 298 30.12 40.71 7.94
CA THR A 298 28.92 41.50 8.20
C THR A 298 29.22 42.52 9.31
N THR A 299 28.76 43.76 9.13
CA THR A 299 28.57 44.68 10.26
C THR A 299 27.26 45.41 10.02
N ASP A 300 26.41 45.42 11.05
CA ASP A 300 25.17 46.16 11.09
C ASP A 300 25.39 47.65 10.78
N GLU A 301 24.38 48.23 10.13
CA GLU A 301 24.23 49.64 9.73
C GLU A 301 24.94 50.03 8.41
N SER A 302 24.14 50.02 7.33
CA SER A 302 24.41 50.47 5.95
C SER A 302 25.30 49.55 5.09
N ASP A 303 24.64 48.56 4.48
CA ASP A 303 25.21 47.54 3.60
C ASP A 303 25.94 48.12 2.39
N ILE A 304 27.27 48.17 2.47
CA ILE A 304 28.15 48.15 1.30
C ILE A 304 29.06 46.93 1.46
N ILE A 305 28.83 45.91 0.65
CA ILE A 305 29.65 44.71 0.57
C ILE A 305 30.99 45.10 -0.08
N VAL A 306 32.03 45.27 0.73
CA VAL A 306 33.38 45.58 0.23
C VAL A 306 34.15 44.29 0.00
N ASP A 307 34.38 43.97 -1.28
CA ASP A 307 35.27 42.88 -1.68
C ASP A 307 36.73 43.28 -1.40
N THR A 308 37.25 42.78 -0.27
CA THR A 308 38.62 43.07 0.19
C THR A 308 39.70 42.56 -0.77
N GLN A 309 39.44 41.51 -1.56
CA GLN A 309 40.40 41.01 -2.54
C GLN A 309 40.41 41.89 -3.78
N ARG A 310 39.24 42.34 -4.25
CA ARG A 310 39.16 43.31 -5.34
C ARG A 310 39.87 44.61 -5.00
N VAL A 311 39.68 45.14 -3.79
CA VAL A 311 40.36 46.35 -3.31
C VAL A 311 41.89 46.15 -3.22
N GLN A 312 42.36 44.98 -2.78
CA GLN A 312 43.78 44.65 -2.74
C GLN A 312 44.41 44.48 -4.12
N ASN A 313 43.64 44.04 -5.11
CA ASN A 313 44.12 43.82 -6.48
C ASN A 313 44.06 45.10 -7.34
N LEU A 314 43.25 46.09 -6.97
CA LEU A 314 43.06 47.32 -7.74
C LEU A 314 44.18 48.34 -7.54
N SER A 315 44.87 48.37 -6.38
CA SER A 315 45.93 49.34 -6.13
C SER A 315 46.79 49.05 -4.88
N PHE A 316 47.95 49.71 -4.75
CA PHE A 316 48.84 49.56 -3.59
C PHE A 316 48.22 50.20 -2.34
N ILE A 317 47.93 49.38 -1.32
CA ILE A 317 47.37 49.85 -0.05
C ILE A 317 48.42 49.71 1.05
N PRO A 318 48.77 50.80 1.76
CA PRO A 318 49.69 50.75 2.88
C PRO A 318 49.29 49.70 3.93
N PRO A 319 50.23 48.92 4.51
CA PRO A 319 49.91 47.78 5.38
C PRO A 319 49.01 48.12 6.56
N LYS A 320 49.18 49.30 7.16
CA LYS A 320 48.37 49.77 8.30
C LYS A 320 46.93 50.15 7.93
N LEU A 321 46.67 50.43 6.65
CA LEU A 321 45.34 50.76 6.13
C LEU A 321 44.58 49.54 5.63
N LYS A 322 45.27 48.42 5.36
CA LYS A 322 44.63 47.14 5.01
C LYS A 322 43.72 46.58 6.11
N ILE A 323 43.97 46.96 7.36
CA ILE A 323 43.23 46.48 8.53
C ILE A 323 42.00 47.37 8.81
N ARG A 324 42.02 48.61 8.30
CA ARG A 324 41.01 49.64 8.58
C ARG A 324 39.86 49.59 7.58
N LYS A 325 38.66 49.22 8.05
CA LYS A 325 37.47 49.01 7.22
C LYS A 325 36.98 50.29 6.52
N ASP A 326 37.09 51.43 7.18
CA ASP A 326 36.76 52.76 6.66
C ASP A 326 37.67 53.18 5.49
N ALA A 327 38.97 52.88 5.61
CA ALA A 327 39.93 53.10 4.53
C ALA A 327 39.61 52.25 3.30
N LEU A 328 39.31 50.96 3.48
CA LEU A 328 38.94 50.06 2.38
C LEU A 328 37.64 50.49 1.67
N LYS A 329 36.63 50.97 2.43
CA LYS A 329 35.38 51.52 1.87
C LYS A 329 35.66 52.76 1.01
N THR A 330 36.55 53.63 1.46
CA THR A 330 36.91 54.86 0.74
C THR A 330 37.64 54.55 -0.56
N ILE A 331 38.58 53.60 -0.53
CA ILE A 331 39.33 53.14 -1.72
C ILE A 331 38.41 52.43 -2.71
N TYR A 332 37.45 51.64 -2.23
CA TYR A 332 36.48 50.98 -3.11
C TYR A 332 35.56 51.97 -3.82
N ASN A 333 35.15 53.03 -3.14
CA ASN A 333 34.22 54.03 -3.67
C ASN A 333 34.91 55.13 -4.51
N SER A 334 36.24 55.28 -4.42
CA SER A 334 36.97 56.26 -5.22
C SER A 334 37.05 55.81 -6.69
N LYS A 335 36.54 56.64 -7.60
CA LYS A 335 36.65 56.43 -9.06
C LYS A 335 38.04 56.77 -9.63
N THR A 336 38.85 57.48 -8.84
CA THR A 336 40.21 57.91 -9.19
C THR A 336 41.21 57.13 -8.34
N GLN A 337 42.32 56.69 -8.93
CA GLN A 337 43.43 56.12 -8.17
C GLN A 337 43.92 57.16 -7.16
N LEU A 338 43.93 56.78 -5.88
CA LEU A 338 44.35 57.64 -4.77
C LEU A 338 45.89 57.73 -4.65
N TRP A 339 46.61 57.06 -5.56
CA TRP A 339 48.07 56.98 -5.68
C TRP A 339 48.48 56.61 -7.10
#